data_AF-A0A2T9XQQ0-F1
#
_entry.id   AF-A0A2T9XQQ0-F1
#
_cell.length_a   1.000
_cell.length_b   1.000
_cell.length_c   1.000
_cell.angle_alpha   90.00
_cell.angle_beta   90.00
_cell.angle_gamma   90.00
#
_symmetry.space_group_name_H-M   'P 1'
#
loop_
_entity.id
_entity.type
_entity.pdbx_description
1 polymer ?
#
loop_
_entity_poly.entity_id
_entity_poly.type
_entity_poly.pdbx_seq_one_letter_code
_entity_poly.pdbx_strand_id
1 'polypeptide(L)'
;MSVTLGDGERADAGAGQVVTLRPRRGARGEPGRAGKLSRTAVGPASTPAGDPAAAPTADVVGRPLAGELADLLDALTDRGPVAPLRVELGDLLGAWASALVRIHRRPVDAGTRSAPLPWVLSQEPVPAWVTELPAVAGRAWAVRAHPATRRAVDEARAGWSASHRVHGEAGDDVVITRDANHAIPAAQLLPGASTGRGDARWDVASALDWIAVVLGPALDPGWQIDPVADFLAAYRALGGQAEPTRALAVARTIATAVEWSAALAADSASASADDHAWLAALWARPLDLVTGAAHLP
;
A
#
# COMPACT_ATOMS: atom_id res chain seq x y z
N MET A 1 26.07 16.80 -38.79
CA MET A 1 24.75 17.28 -39.22
C MET A 1 23.90 17.40 -37.97
N SER A 2 23.66 18.64 -37.52
CA SER A 2 22.73 18.94 -36.43
C SER A 2 21.35 19.19 -37.00
N VAL A 3 20.33 18.61 -36.36
CA VAL A 3 18.94 19.05 -36.52
C VAL A 3 18.38 19.23 -35.12
N THR A 4 18.07 20.48 -34.80
CA THR A 4 17.20 20.94 -33.72
C THR A 4 15.74 20.73 -34.11
N LEU A 5 14.92 20.26 -33.16
CA LEU A 5 13.47 20.44 -33.17
C LEU A 5 13.07 20.93 -31.77
N GLY A 6 12.40 22.07 -31.73
CA GLY A 6 12.01 22.80 -30.53
C GLY A 6 10.58 22.53 -30.06
N ASP A 7 10.37 23.01 -28.84
CA ASP A 7 9.20 23.63 -28.21
C ASP A 7 7.82 22.98 -28.28
N GLY A 8 7.17 22.93 -27.10
CA GLY A 8 5.72 22.97 -27.00
C GLY A 8 5.14 22.24 -25.80
N GLU A 9 5.23 22.86 -24.62
CA GLU A 9 4.35 22.74 -23.45
C GLU A 9 3.47 21.47 -23.34
N ARG A 10 3.86 20.55 -22.46
CA ARG A 10 2.89 19.70 -21.79
C ARG A 10 2.46 20.40 -20.50
N ALA A 11 1.18 20.75 -20.47
CA ALA A 11 0.48 21.25 -19.32
C ALA A 11 0.76 20.37 -18.09
N ASP A 12 1.15 21.09 -17.04
CA ASP A 12 1.48 20.64 -15.70
C ASP A 12 0.29 19.89 -15.08
N ALA A 13 0.42 18.58 -14.87
CA ALA A 13 -0.47 17.82 -14.01
C ALA A 13 0.12 17.89 -12.61
N GLY A 14 -0.53 18.66 -11.73
CA GLY A 14 -0.07 18.96 -10.37
C GLY A 14 0.48 17.73 -9.65
N ALA A 15 1.71 17.87 -9.18
CA ALA A 15 2.39 16.85 -8.39
C ALA A 15 1.57 16.49 -7.15
N GLY A 16 1.00 15.29 -7.14
CA GLY A 16 0.42 14.70 -5.95
C GLY A 16 1.53 14.47 -4.92
N GLN A 17 1.37 15.04 -3.72
CA GLN A 17 2.18 14.65 -2.57
C GLN A 17 1.96 13.17 -2.28
N VAL A 18 3.00 12.35 -2.45
CA VAL A 18 3.02 10.97 -1.98
C VAL A 18 3.27 11.01 -0.48
N VAL A 19 2.23 10.76 0.31
CA VAL A 19 2.34 10.61 1.77
C VAL A 19 2.69 9.16 2.07
N THR A 20 3.98 8.88 2.24
CA THR A 20 4.41 7.57 2.76
C THR A 20 4.11 7.52 4.26
N LEU A 21 3.20 6.64 4.68
CA LEU A 21 2.97 6.38 6.10
C LEU A 21 4.05 5.45 6.64
N ARG A 22 4.70 5.87 7.71
CA ARG A 22 5.58 5.02 8.53
C ARG A 22 4.99 4.90 9.93
N PRO A 23 4.96 3.70 10.54
CA PRO A 23 4.69 3.58 11.97
C PRO A 23 5.76 4.35 12.77
N ARG A 24 5.34 5.22 13.69
CA ARG A 24 6.20 5.95 14.62
C ARG A 24 5.72 5.71 16.06
N ARG A 25 6.71 5.60 16.95
CA ARG A 25 6.58 5.25 18.37
C ARG A 25 5.52 6.04 19.16
N GLY A 26 4.79 5.33 20.02
CA GLY A 26 4.36 5.88 21.32
C GLY A 26 5.54 5.92 22.29
N ALA A 27 5.80 7.05 22.94
CA ALA A 27 6.91 7.21 23.87
C ALA A 27 6.93 6.09 24.94
N ARG A 28 8.09 5.44 25.14
CA ARG A 28 8.28 4.38 26.14
C ARG A 28 7.85 4.86 27.53
N GLY A 29 6.88 4.17 28.12
CA GLY A 29 6.50 4.37 29.51
C GLY A 29 5.28 3.57 29.99
N GLU A 30 4.31 3.26 29.13
CA GLU A 30 3.07 2.59 29.54
C GLU A 30 2.64 1.49 28.55
N PRO A 31 2.22 0.30 29.03
CA PRO A 31 1.57 -0.68 28.17
C PRO A 31 0.20 -0.14 27.71
N GLY A 32 -0.01 -0.01 26.40
CA GLY A 32 -1.32 0.38 25.83
C GLY A 32 -1.34 1.62 24.91
N ARG A 33 -0.19 2.10 24.41
CA ARG A 33 -0.18 3.19 23.41
C ARG A 33 0.10 2.68 21.99
N ALA A 34 -0.95 2.69 21.18
CA ALA A 34 -0.92 2.50 19.73
C ALA A 34 0.12 3.41 19.03
N GLY A 35 0.76 2.87 17.98
CA GLY A 35 1.76 3.59 17.17
C GLY A 35 1.12 4.70 16.33
N LYS A 36 1.75 5.87 16.25
CA LYS A 36 1.31 7.01 15.42
C LYS A 36 1.86 6.87 14.01
N LEU A 37 1.09 7.18 12.98
CA LEU A 37 1.62 7.22 11.61
C LEU A 37 2.32 8.56 11.37
N SER A 38 3.58 8.54 10.93
CA SER A 38 4.32 9.75 10.56
C SER A 38 4.09 10.10 9.09
N ARG A 39 3.78 11.37 8.81
CA ARG A 39 3.76 11.94 7.45
C ARG A 39 5.14 12.47 7.14
N THR A 40 5.72 12.06 6.03
CA THR A 40 6.91 12.72 5.48
C THR A 40 6.48 13.50 4.25
N ALA A 41 6.51 14.84 4.33
CA ALA A 41 6.31 15.69 3.16
C ALA A 41 7.67 15.86 2.46
N VAL A 42 7.72 15.60 1.15
CA VAL A 42 8.85 16.02 0.29
C VAL A 42 8.53 17.43 -0.22
N GLY A 43 9.50 18.35 -0.10
CA GLY A 43 9.34 19.81 -0.18
C GLY A 43 8.87 20.42 -1.51
N PRO A 44 8.66 21.76 -1.55
CA PRO A 44 7.76 22.41 -2.50
C PRO A 44 8.44 22.82 -3.82
N ALA A 45 7.67 22.89 -4.91
CA ALA A 45 8.02 23.63 -6.11
C ALA A 45 7.09 24.85 -6.26
N SER A 46 7.67 25.92 -6.81
CA SER A 46 7.30 27.32 -6.70
C SER A 46 5.95 27.73 -7.30
N THR A 47 5.30 28.70 -6.65
CA THR A 47 4.13 29.46 -7.14
C THR A 47 4.49 30.38 -8.31
N PRO A 48 3.65 30.48 -9.36
CA PRO A 48 3.50 31.71 -10.12
C PRO A 48 2.15 32.40 -9.80
N ALA A 49 2.16 33.72 -9.95
CA ALA A 49 1.11 34.66 -9.52
C ALA A 49 0.12 35.04 -10.64
N GLY A 50 -1.16 35.26 -10.25
CA GLY A 50 -2.22 36.05 -10.94
C GLY A 50 -2.82 35.42 -12.21
N ASP A 51 -4.10 35.52 -12.56
CA ASP A 51 -5.22 36.40 -12.14
C ASP A 51 -6.58 35.77 -12.64
N PRO A 52 -7.79 36.36 -12.52
CA PRO A 52 -8.90 35.76 -11.78
C PRO A 52 -10.18 35.41 -12.57
N ALA A 53 -11.13 34.83 -11.83
CA ALA A 53 -12.59 34.80 -12.03
C ALA A 53 -13.22 33.63 -12.81
N ALA A 54 -13.43 32.52 -12.09
CA ALA A 54 -14.60 31.68 -12.25
C ALA A 54 -15.21 31.42 -10.86
N ALA A 55 -16.54 31.41 -10.76
CA ALA A 55 -17.24 31.14 -9.51
C ALA A 55 -16.77 29.79 -8.91
N PRO A 56 -16.55 29.69 -7.59
CA PRO A 56 -16.08 28.45 -7.00
C PRO A 56 -17.22 27.43 -7.01
N THR A 57 -17.31 26.62 -8.06
CA THR A 57 -17.66 25.21 -7.84
C THR A 57 -16.56 24.71 -6.93
N ALA A 58 -16.86 24.53 -5.64
CA ALA A 58 -15.88 24.02 -4.69
C ALA A 58 -15.29 22.73 -5.28
N ASP A 59 -14.03 22.80 -5.73
CA ASP A 59 -13.30 21.63 -6.15
C ASP A 59 -13.35 20.68 -4.96
N VAL A 60 -13.99 19.53 -5.16
CA VAL A 60 -13.96 18.48 -4.16
C VAL A 60 -12.56 17.88 -4.22
N VAL A 61 -11.62 18.54 -3.54
CA VAL A 61 -10.23 18.12 -3.46
C VAL A 61 -10.19 16.81 -2.66
N GLY A 62 -9.97 15.70 -3.36
CA GLY A 62 -9.77 14.40 -2.73
C GLY A 62 -8.49 14.39 -1.89
N ARG A 63 -8.49 13.62 -0.80
CA ARG A 63 -7.34 13.45 0.09
C ARG A 63 -6.78 12.03 0.01
N PRO A 64 -5.45 11.82 0.08
CA PRO A 64 -4.90 10.46 0.11
C PRO A 64 -5.48 9.64 1.26
N LEU A 65 -5.88 8.39 0.99
CA LEU A 65 -6.38 7.43 1.98
C LEU A 65 -5.42 7.29 3.17
N ALA A 66 -4.12 7.30 2.89
CA ALA A 66 -3.08 7.32 3.90
C ALA A 66 -3.26 8.46 4.92
N GLY A 67 -3.58 9.66 4.45
CA GLY A 67 -3.85 10.80 5.30
C GLY A 67 -5.13 10.62 6.12
N GLU A 68 -6.19 10.08 5.52
CA GLU A 68 -7.46 9.79 6.21
C GLU A 68 -7.28 8.77 7.33
N LEU A 69 -6.58 7.67 7.05
CA LEU A 69 -6.29 6.61 8.03
C LEU A 69 -5.41 7.12 9.17
N ALA A 70 -4.45 8.01 8.90
CA ALA A 70 -3.63 8.62 9.95
C ALA A 70 -4.46 9.45 10.93
N ASP A 71 -5.37 10.30 10.44
CA ASP A 71 -6.26 11.08 11.32
C ASP A 71 -7.18 10.17 12.13
N LEU A 72 -7.71 9.13 11.50
CA LEU A 72 -8.59 8.17 12.16
C LEU A 72 -7.86 7.39 13.26
N LEU A 73 -6.60 6.99 13.01
CA LEU A 73 -5.78 6.31 14.01
C LEU A 73 -5.43 7.20 15.19
N ASP A 74 -5.14 8.49 14.96
CA ASP A 74 -4.98 9.45 16.05
C ASP A 74 -6.27 9.54 16.88
N ALA A 75 -7.44 9.63 16.24
CA ALA A 75 -8.73 9.65 16.92
C ALA A 75 -9.03 8.35 17.70
N LEU A 76 -8.73 7.18 17.12
CA LEU A 76 -8.88 5.87 17.77
C LEU A 76 -7.95 5.74 18.98
N THR A 77 -6.72 6.25 18.88
CA THR A 77 -5.75 6.25 19.97
C THR A 77 -6.22 7.13 21.13
N ASP A 78 -6.79 8.30 20.83
CA ASP A 78 -7.21 9.26 21.84
C ASP A 78 -8.55 8.88 22.51
N ARG A 79 -9.47 8.25 21.77
CA ARG A 79 -10.86 8.02 22.21
C ARG A 79 -11.22 6.54 22.40
N GLY A 80 -10.33 5.63 22.01
CA GLY A 80 -10.60 4.20 21.92
C GLY A 80 -11.49 3.85 20.71
N PRO A 81 -11.80 2.55 20.52
CA PRO A 81 -12.46 2.03 19.33
C PRO A 81 -14.00 2.16 19.45
N VAL A 82 -14.48 3.38 19.67
CA VAL A 82 -15.91 3.69 19.77
C VAL A 82 -16.62 3.43 18.43
N ALA A 83 -17.92 3.13 18.49
CA ALA A 83 -18.69 2.70 17.32
C ALA A 83 -18.57 3.64 16.09
N PRO A 84 -18.63 4.98 16.22
CA PRO A 84 -18.48 5.87 15.06
C PRO A 84 -17.12 5.75 14.35
N LEU A 85 -16.03 5.58 15.10
CA LEU A 85 -14.68 5.47 14.51
C LEU A 85 -14.48 4.09 13.85
N ARG A 86 -15.11 3.04 14.37
CA ARG A 86 -15.14 1.73 13.70
C ARG A 86 -15.90 1.76 12.40
N VAL A 87 -17.04 2.45 12.37
CA VAL A 87 -17.82 2.66 11.14
C VAL A 87 -16.99 3.43 10.13
N GLU A 88 -16.33 4.51 10.56
CA GLU A 88 -15.46 5.30 9.67
C GLU A 88 -14.29 4.48 9.11
N LEU A 89 -13.66 3.61 9.91
CA LEU A 89 -12.65 2.67 9.41
C LEU A 89 -13.24 1.74 8.35
N GLY A 90 -14.39 1.13 8.65
CA GLY A 90 -15.10 0.26 7.73
C GLY A 90 -15.46 0.96 6.41
N ASP A 91 -15.90 2.21 6.46
CA ASP A 91 -16.24 3.01 5.29
C ASP A 91 -14.99 3.31 4.43
N LEU A 92 -13.85 3.65 5.04
CA LEU A 92 -12.58 3.86 4.32
C LEU A 92 -12.09 2.56 3.65
N LEU A 93 -12.11 1.44 4.37
CA LEU A 93 -11.73 0.13 3.82
C LEU A 93 -12.69 -0.31 2.70
N GLY A 94 -13.99 -0.09 2.88
CA GLY A 94 -15.01 -0.37 1.89
C GLY A 94 -14.89 0.49 0.64
N ALA A 95 -14.56 1.77 0.79
CA ALA A 95 -14.30 2.66 -0.34
C ALA A 95 -13.08 2.21 -1.15
N TRP A 96 -12.00 1.81 -0.49
CA TRP A 96 -10.82 1.25 -1.16
C TRP A 96 -11.14 -0.05 -1.90
N ALA A 97 -11.83 -0.99 -1.25
CA ALA A 97 -12.28 -2.22 -1.87
C ALA A 97 -13.17 -1.96 -3.11
N SER A 98 -14.07 -0.97 -3.03
CA SER A 98 -14.92 -0.51 -4.13
C SER A 98 -14.11 0.04 -5.31
N ALA A 99 -13.05 0.81 -5.05
CA ALA A 99 -12.15 1.29 -6.11
C ALA A 99 -11.47 0.13 -6.85
N LEU A 100 -10.99 -0.90 -6.13
CA LEU A 100 -10.41 -2.10 -6.74
C LEU A 100 -11.41 -2.86 -7.60
N VAL A 101 -12.59 -3.18 -7.05
CA VAL A 101 -13.65 -3.89 -7.79
C VAL A 101 -14.03 -3.12 -9.06
N ARG A 102 -14.11 -1.79 -8.98
CA ARG A 102 -14.40 -0.95 -10.14
C ARG A 102 -13.34 -1.06 -11.23
N ILE A 103 -12.06 -1.12 -10.88
CA ILE A 103 -10.97 -1.32 -11.85
C ILE A 103 -11.04 -2.73 -12.44
N HIS A 104 -11.15 -3.76 -11.61
CA HIS A 104 -11.14 -5.15 -12.06
C HIS A 104 -12.32 -5.49 -12.99
N ARG A 105 -13.47 -4.83 -12.81
CA ARG A 105 -14.65 -5.03 -13.65
C ARG A 105 -14.59 -4.30 -14.99
N ARG A 106 -13.66 -3.37 -15.19
CA ARG A 106 -13.54 -2.68 -16.48
C ARG A 106 -13.05 -3.68 -17.53
N PRO A 107 -13.72 -3.77 -18.70
CA PRO A 107 -13.31 -4.68 -19.76
C PRO A 107 -11.87 -4.43 -20.20
N VAL A 108 -11.11 -5.50 -20.40
CA VAL A 108 -9.82 -5.46 -21.09
C VAL A 108 -10.10 -5.42 -22.59
N ASP A 109 -9.64 -4.37 -23.26
CA ASP A 109 -9.76 -4.21 -24.72
C ASP A 109 -8.41 -4.34 -25.41
N ALA A 110 -8.41 -4.33 -26.74
CA ALA A 110 -7.19 -4.43 -27.55
C ALA A 110 -6.21 -3.26 -27.32
N GLY A 111 -6.68 -2.11 -26.83
CA GLY A 111 -5.85 -0.95 -26.51
C GLY A 111 -5.24 -1.00 -25.10
N THR A 112 -5.63 -1.98 -24.27
CA THR A 112 -5.15 -2.10 -22.90
C THR A 112 -3.72 -2.63 -22.89
N ARG A 113 -2.76 -1.75 -22.58
CA ARG A 113 -1.35 -2.11 -22.44
C ARG A 113 -1.17 -3.15 -21.33
N SER A 114 -0.26 -4.10 -21.53
CA SER A 114 0.14 -5.04 -20.47
C SER A 114 0.81 -4.27 -19.32
N ALA A 115 0.38 -4.56 -18.10
CA ALA A 115 1.13 -4.16 -16.91
C ALA A 115 2.46 -4.94 -16.86
N PRO A 116 3.54 -4.34 -16.34
CA PRO A 116 4.77 -5.08 -16.10
C PRO A 116 4.52 -6.19 -15.08
N LEU A 117 5.19 -7.33 -15.24
CA LEU A 117 5.21 -8.36 -14.20
C LEU A 117 5.94 -7.78 -12.98
N PRO A 118 5.42 -7.95 -11.74
CA PRO A 118 6.10 -7.49 -10.54
C PRO A 118 7.55 -7.98 -10.49
N TRP A 119 8.47 -7.13 -10.04
CA TRP A 119 9.90 -7.44 -10.08
C TRP A 119 10.23 -8.72 -9.31
N VAL A 120 9.55 -8.97 -8.19
CA VAL A 120 9.71 -10.18 -7.36
C VAL A 120 9.34 -11.47 -8.11
N LEU A 121 8.47 -11.35 -9.12
CA LEU A 121 8.06 -12.45 -9.99
C LEU A 121 8.88 -12.51 -11.28
N SER A 122 9.63 -11.48 -11.66
CA SER A 122 10.47 -11.50 -12.88
C SER A 122 11.95 -11.75 -12.62
N GLN A 123 12.42 -11.50 -11.40
CA GLN A 123 13.84 -11.56 -11.04
C GLN A 123 14.09 -12.57 -9.91
N GLU A 124 15.30 -12.53 -9.32
CA GLU A 124 15.59 -13.23 -8.08
C GLU A 124 14.71 -12.64 -6.95
N PRO A 125 13.84 -13.43 -6.30
CA PRO A 125 12.81 -12.88 -5.42
C PRO A 125 13.37 -12.15 -4.19
N VAL A 126 14.49 -12.64 -3.66
CA VAL A 126 15.21 -11.99 -2.56
C VAL A 126 16.62 -11.68 -3.06
N PRO A 127 16.94 -10.43 -3.45
CA PRO A 127 18.25 -10.06 -3.97
C PRO A 127 19.42 -10.37 -3.01
N ALA A 128 20.63 -10.57 -3.55
CA ALA A 128 21.79 -10.96 -2.74
C ALA A 128 22.17 -9.92 -1.67
N TRP A 129 22.08 -8.64 -2.00
CA TRP A 129 22.41 -7.52 -1.10
C TRP A 129 21.55 -7.51 0.18
N VAL A 130 20.35 -8.10 0.15
CA VAL A 130 19.47 -8.21 1.32
C VAL A 130 20.11 -9.01 2.45
N THR A 131 21.02 -9.93 2.14
CA THR A 131 21.76 -10.69 3.16
C THR A 131 22.87 -9.89 3.84
N GLU A 132 23.21 -8.73 3.30
CA GLU A 132 24.18 -7.78 3.87
C GLU A 132 23.51 -6.81 4.86
N LEU A 133 22.18 -6.87 5.00
CA LEU A 133 21.45 -6.09 6.00
C LEU A 133 21.95 -6.41 7.41
N PRO A 134 21.98 -5.40 8.31
CA PRO A 134 22.33 -5.63 9.72
C PRO A 134 21.46 -6.71 10.34
N ALA A 135 22.01 -7.54 11.23
CA ALA A 135 21.26 -8.61 11.89
C ALA A 135 20.01 -8.10 12.64
N VAL A 136 20.02 -6.84 13.08
CA VAL A 136 18.89 -6.16 13.72
C VAL A 136 17.70 -5.93 12.77
N ALA A 137 17.91 -5.92 11.46
CA ALA A 137 16.87 -5.84 10.43
C ALA A 137 16.13 -7.18 10.22
N GLY A 138 16.50 -8.23 10.97
CA GLY A 138 15.78 -9.49 11.04
C GLY A 138 16.31 -10.61 10.15
N ARG A 139 15.42 -11.57 9.85
CA ARG A 139 15.78 -12.88 9.27
C ARG A 139 15.72 -12.90 7.75
N ALA A 140 16.14 -11.84 7.07
CA ALA A 140 16.09 -11.75 5.62
C ALA A 140 16.90 -12.87 4.92
N TRP A 141 18.05 -13.23 5.50
CA TRP A 141 18.85 -14.39 5.07
C TRP A 141 18.07 -15.71 5.15
N ALA A 142 17.22 -15.88 6.16
CA ALA A 142 16.44 -17.10 6.34
C ALA A 142 15.34 -17.19 5.28
N VAL A 143 14.68 -16.06 4.95
CA VAL A 143 13.70 -16.00 3.85
C VAL A 143 14.34 -16.40 2.53
N ARG A 144 15.54 -15.88 2.22
CA ARG A 144 16.31 -16.25 1.02
C ARG A 144 16.69 -17.73 1.00
N ALA A 145 17.11 -18.28 2.14
CA ALA A 145 17.56 -19.66 2.25
C ALA A 145 16.41 -20.69 2.31
N HIS A 146 15.18 -20.27 2.65
CA HIS A 146 14.07 -21.19 2.92
C HIS A 146 13.45 -21.73 1.61
N PRO A 147 13.49 -23.06 1.35
CA PRO A 147 13.01 -23.62 0.08
C PRO A 147 11.53 -23.38 -0.20
N ALA A 148 10.68 -23.32 0.85
CA ALA A 148 9.25 -23.08 0.67
C ALA A 148 8.95 -21.65 0.19
N THR A 149 9.79 -20.67 0.55
CA THR A 149 9.67 -19.29 0.06
C THR A 149 9.87 -19.26 -1.45
N ARG A 150 10.94 -19.91 -1.94
CA ARG A 150 11.22 -20.01 -3.37
C ARG A 150 10.08 -20.71 -4.11
N ARG A 151 9.61 -21.86 -3.59
CA ARG A 151 8.47 -22.59 -4.17
C ARG A 151 7.21 -21.73 -4.24
N ALA A 152 6.92 -20.96 -3.19
CA ALA A 152 5.77 -20.07 -3.17
C ALA A 152 5.87 -18.97 -4.24
N VAL A 153 7.05 -18.37 -4.45
CA VAL A 153 7.24 -17.38 -5.51
C VAL A 153 7.14 -18.00 -6.91
N ASP A 154 7.72 -19.20 -7.10
CA ASP A 154 7.60 -19.93 -8.37
C ASP A 154 6.14 -20.33 -8.66
N GLU A 155 5.38 -20.71 -7.64
CA GLU A 155 3.94 -20.98 -7.74
C GLU A 155 3.14 -19.71 -8.08
N ALA A 156 3.43 -18.58 -7.43
CA ALA A 156 2.80 -17.30 -7.72
C ALA A 156 3.07 -16.86 -9.18
N ARG A 157 4.31 -17.04 -9.65
CA ARG A 157 4.70 -16.79 -11.04
C ARG A 157 3.95 -17.72 -12.01
N ALA A 158 3.89 -19.02 -11.72
CA ALA A 158 3.21 -20.00 -12.58
C ALA A 158 1.69 -19.76 -12.63
N GLY A 159 1.12 -19.27 -11.53
CA GLY A 159 -0.30 -18.93 -11.43
C GLY A 159 -0.69 -17.57 -12.00
N TRP A 160 0.27 -16.74 -12.42
CA TRP A 160 0.00 -15.36 -12.86
C TRP A 160 -0.90 -15.30 -14.10
N SER A 161 -1.94 -14.47 -14.07
CA SER A 161 -2.86 -14.28 -15.20
C SER A 161 -3.03 -12.79 -15.55
N ALA A 162 -2.78 -12.42 -16.80
CA ALA A 162 -2.98 -11.06 -17.30
C ALA A 162 -4.39 -10.89 -17.89
N SER A 163 -5.42 -11.12 -17.07
CA SER A 163 -6.81 -11.23 -17.50
C SER A 163 -7.68 -10.02 -17.14
N HIS A 164 -7.22 -9.16 -16.23
CA HIS A 164 -7.98 -8.03 -15.71
C HIS A 164 -7.27 -6.72 -15.98
N ARG A 165 -8.02 -5.62 -15.96
CA ARG A 165 -7.39 -4.31 -15.73
C ARG A 165 -6.97 -4.25 -14.27
N VAL A 166 -5.76 -3.78 -14.03
CA VAL A 166 -5.14 -3.68 -12.71
C VAL A 166 -4.48 -2.32 -12.55
N HIS A 167 -4.36 -1.90 -11.30
CA HIS A 167 -3.57 -0.76 -10.87
C HIS A 167 -2.07 -1.07 -10.91
N GLY A 168 -1.69 -2.27 -10.46
CA GLY A 168 -0.32 -2.78 -10.44
C GLY A 168 0.38 -2.60 -9.08
N GLU A 169 0.06 -1.55 -8.32
CA GLU A 169 0.51 -1.35 -6.93
C GLU A 169 -0.57 -0.63 -6.11
N ALA A 170 -1.63 -1.31 -5.71
CA ALA A 170 -2.82 -0.65 -5.16
C ALA A 170 -2.72 -0.26 -3.67
N GLY A 171 -1.51 -0.03 -3.14
CA GLY A 171 -1.25 0.19 -1.71
C GLY A 171 -1.50 1.62 -1.22
N ASP A 172 -0.86 2.61 -1.83
CA ASP A 172 -0.80 4.01 -1.37
C ASP A 172 -1.43 5.03 -2.34
N ASP A 173 -1.71 4.63 -3.57
CA ASP A 173 -2.27 5.50 -4.63
C ASP A 173 -3.80 5.69 -4.58
N VAL A 174 -4.40 5.61 -3.39
CA VAL A 174 -5.84 5.76 -3.19
C VAL A 174 -6.18 7.17 -2.71
N VAL A 175 -7.10 7.83 -3.40
CA VAL A 175 -7.65 9.13 -3.03
C VAL A 175 -9.10 8.97 -2.60
N ILE A 176 -9.43 9.52 -1.45
CA ILE A 176 -10.76 9.57 -0.85
C ILE A 176 -11.39 10.91 -1.15
N THR A 177 -12.59 10.87 -1.70
CA THR A 177 -13.44 12.06 -1.87
C THR A 177 -14.50 12.02 -0.80
N ARG A 178 -14.68 13.13 -0.07
CA ARG A 178 -15.77 13.31 0.90
C ARG A 178 -16.79 14.35 0.41
N ASP A 179 -18.06 14.13 0.71
CA ASP A 179 -19.11 15.12 0.43
C ASP A 179 -19.24 16.16 1.55
N ALA A 180 -20.20 17.09 1.42
CA ALA A 180 -20.44 18.14 2.41
C ALA A 180 -20.87 17.62 3.79
N ASN A 181 -21.33 16.37 3.89
CA ASN A 181 -21.69 15.71 5.15
C ASN A 181 -20.56 14.81 5.67
N HIS A 182 -19.36 14.90 5.10
CA HIS A 182 -18.21 14.04 5.37
C HIS A 182 -18.41 12.55 5.04
N ALA A 183 -19.48 12.19 4.32
CA ALA A 183 -19.65 10.83 3.81
C ALA A 183 -18.65 10.56 2.67
N ILE A 184 -18.32 9.30 2.44
CA ILE A 184 -17.36 8.88 1.39
C ILE A 184 -18.15 8.38 0.17
N PRO A 185 -18.51 9.25 -0.80
CA PRO A 185 -19.20 8.82 -2.01
C PRO A 185 -18.34 7.90 -2.89
N ALA A 186 -17.02 8.12 -2.92
CA ALA A 186 -16.11 7.35 -3.75
C ALA A 186 -14.65 7.43 -3.27
N ALA A 187 -13.92 6.34 -3.53
CA ALA A 187 -12.47 6.35 -3.66
C ALA A 187 -12.05 6.19 -5.14
N GLN A 188 -10.88 6.70 -5.46
CA GLN A 188 -10.23 6.55 -6.75
C GLN A 188 -8.79 6.06 -6.56
N LEU A 189 -8.37 5.13 -7.41
CA LEU A 189 -6.96 4.76 -7.57
C LEU A 189 -6.36 5.63 -8.68
N LEU A 190 -5.28 6.34 -8.36
CA LEU A 190 -4.57 7.20 -9.32
C LEU A 190 -3.70 6.33 -10.22
N PRO A 191 -3.83 6.39 -11.55
CA PRO A 191 -3.08 5.49 -12.43
C PRO A 191 -1.56 5.67 -12.29
N GLY A 192 -0.86 4.58 -12.03
CA GLY A 192 0.60 4.52 -11.93
C GLY A 192 1.27 3.89 -13.16
N ALA A 193 2.61 3.83 -13.13
CA ALA A 193 3.42 3.19 -14.18
C ALA A 193 3.10 1.69 -14.35
N SER A 194 2.58 1.04 -13.32
CA SER A 194 2.23 -0.39 -13.32
C SER A 194 0.79 -0.66 -13.76
N THR A 195 0.00 0.36 -14.09
CA THR A 195 -1.39 0.21 -14.50
C THR A 195 -1.51 -0.39 -15.89
N GLY A 196 -2.41 -1.36 -16.06
CA GLY A 196 -2.59 -2.02 -17.35
C GLY A 196 -3.38 -3.32 -17.24
N ARG A 197 -3.10 -4.25 -18.16
CA ARG A 197 -3.62 -5.62 -18.13
C ARG A 197 -2.70 -6.50 -17.30
N GLY A 198 -3.21 -7.09 -16.22
CA GLY A 198 -2.45 -7.88 -15.25
C GLY A 198 -3.34 -8.79 -14.40
N ASP A 199 -2.80 -9.23 -13.27
CA ASP A 199 -3.50 -10.11 -12.33
C ASP A 199 -4.16 -9.31 -11.21
N ALA A 200 -5.50 -9.30 -11.16
CA ALA A 200 -6.25 -8.58 -10.14
C ALA A 200 -5.94 -9.06 -8.71
N ARG A 201 -5.47 -10.30 -8.55
CA ARG A 201 -5.05 -10.82 -7.24
C ARG A 201 -3.81 -10.09 -6.71
N TRP A 202 -2.98 -9.53 -7.59
CA TRP A 202 -1.82 -8.73 -7.20
C TRP A 202 -2.26 -7.42 -6.54
N ASP A 203 -3.24 -6.73 -7.13
CA ASP A 203 -3.77 -5.49 -6.54
C ASP A 203 -4.37 -5.74 -5.14
N VAL A 204 -5.14 -6.82 -4.99
CA VAL A 204 -5.69 -7.21 -3.69
C VAL A 204 -4.57 -7.61 -2.72
N ALA A 205 -3.56 -8.36 -3.17
CA ALA A 205 -2.39 -8.67 -2.33
C ALA A 205 -1.66 -7.42 -1.87
N SER A 206 -1.45 -6.43 -2.75
CA SER A 206 -0.82 -5.15 -2.40
C SER A 206 -1.64 -4.37 -1.38
N ALA A 207 -2.96 -4.34 -1.52
CA ALA A 207 -3.83 -3.69 -0.54
C ALA A 207 -3.79 -4.37 0.84
N LEU A 208 -3.93 -5.70 0.88
CA LEU A 208 -3.88 -6.47 2.12
C LEU A 208 -2.52 -6.39 2.81
N ASP A 209 -1.44 -6.46 2.04
CA ASP A 209 -0.09 -6.34 2.56
C ASP A 209 0.12 -4.93 3.14
N TRP A 210 -0.30 -3.88 2.44
CA TRP A 210 -0.27 -2.51 2.96
C TRP A 210 -1.07 -2.38 4.27
N ILE A 211 -2.31 -2.88 4.31
CA ILE A 211 -3.14 -2.87 5.53
C ILE A 211 -2.40 -3.57 6.67
N ALA A 212 -1.88 -4.75 6.41
CA ALA A 212 -1.26 -5.56 7.44
C ALA A 212 0.12 -5.03 7.88
N VAL A 213 0.83 -4.29 7.03
CA VAL A 213 2.18 -3.77 7.30
C VAL A 213 2.15 -2.35 7.89
N VAL A 214 1.17 -1.54 7.48
CA VAL A 214 1.04 -0.13 7.86
C VAL A 214 -0.04 0.06 8.92
N LEU A 215 -1.27 -0.39 8.66
CA LEU A 215 -2.41 -0.16 9.54
C LEU A 215 -2.43 -1.14 10.73
N GLY A 216 -2.18 -2.43 10.49
CA GLY A 216 -2.22 -3.48 11.53
C GLY A 216 -1.37 -3.15 12.77
N PRO A 217 -0.07 -2.83 12.62
CA PRO A 217 0.80 -2.49 13.75
C PRO A 217 0.41 -1.19 14.49
N ALA A 218 -0.41 -0.33 13.86
CA ALA A 218 -0.90 0.90 14.48
C ALA A 218 -2.17 0.69 15.31
N LEU A 219 -2.85 -0.45 15.19
CA LEU A 219 -4.05 -0.77 15.98
C LEU A 219 -3.68 -1.49 17.27
N ASP A 220 -4.34 -1.13 18.38
CA ASP A 220 -4.20 -1.88 19.63
C ASP A 220 -4.87 -3.26 19.49
N PRO A 221 -4.16 -4.38 19.75
CA PRO A 221 -4.75 -5.71 19.68
C PRO A 221 -5.98 -5.90 20.59
N GLY A 222 -6.05 -5.17 21.71
CA GLY A 222 -7.18 -5.18 22.63
C GLY A 222 -8.46 -4.55 22.05
N TRP A 223 -8.36 -3.78 20.96
CA TRP A 223 -9.52 -3.24 20.27
C TRP A 223 -10.28 -4.30 19.46
N GLN A 224 -9.70 -5.47 19.20
CA GLN A 224 -10.36 -6.54 18.42
C GLN A 224 -10.87 -6.00 17.07
N ILE A 225 -10.02 -5.26 16.37
CA ILE A 225 -10.26 -4.80 15.00
C ILE A 225 -9.36 -5.62 14.09
N ASP A 226 -9.93 -6.24 13.06
CA ASP A 226 -9.18 -6.96 12.04
C ASP A 226 -9.38 -6.28 10.69
N PRO A 227 -8.55 -5.27 10.35
CA PRO A 227 -8.76 -4.47 9.14
C PRO A 227 -8.54 -5.28 7.86
N VAL A 228 -7.80 -6.40 7.94
CA VAL A 228 -7.57 -7.30 6.81
C VAL A 228 -8.86 -8.08 6.52
N ALA A 229 -9.46 -8.66 7.56
CA ALA A 229 -10.74 -9.37 7.44
C ALA A 229 -11.87 -8.41 7.00
N ASP A 230 -11.92 -7.20 7.57
CA ASP A 230 -12.92 -6.18 7.24
C ASP A 230 -12.82 -5.75 5.76
N PHE A 231 -11.60 -5.51 5.26
CA PHE A 231 -11.38 -5.18 3.86
C PHE A 231 -11.80 -6.32 2.93
N LEU A 232 -11.43 -7.57 3.23
CA LEU A 232 -11.83 -8.73 2.43
C LEU A 232 -13.35 -8.95 2.44
N ALA A 233 -13.99 -8.79 3.60
CA ALA A 233 -15.44 -8.86 3.71
C ALA A 233 -16.11 -7.82 2.80
N ALA A 234 -15.63 -6.57 2.81
CA ALA A 234 -16.14 -5.51 1.93
C ALA A 234 -15.89 -5.82 0.44
N TYR A 235 -14.69 -6.26 0.09
CA TYR A 235 -14.33 -6.63 -1.28
C TYR A 235 -15.21 -7.75 -1.84
N ARG A 236 -15.44 -8.82 -1.06
CA ARG A 236 -16.35 -9.92 -1.39
C ARG A 236 -17.79 -9.45 -1.52
N ALA A 237 -18.28 -8.63 -0.58
CA ALA A 237 -19.64 -8.11 -0.59
C ALA A 237 -19.94 -7.26 -1.84
N LEU A 238 -18.93 -6.57 -2.36
CA LEU A 238 -19.01 -5.81 -3.61
C LEU A 238 -18.92 -6.70 -4.86
N GLY A 239 -18.75 -8.02 -4.68
CA GLY A 239 -18.64 -9.04 -5.73
C GLY A 239 -17.24 -9.11 -6.36
N GLY A 240 -16.20 -8.73 -5.62
CA GLY A 240 -14.82 -9.01 -5.97
C GLY A 240 -14.51 -10.51 -5.81
N GLN A 241 -13.67 -11.05 -6.71
CA GLN A 241 -13.33 -12.48 -6.76
C GLN A 241 -11.82 -12.73 -6.86
N ALA A 242 -11.00 -11.68 -6.86
CA ALA A 242 -9.55 -11.79 -7.02
C ALA A 242 -8.82 -11.90 -5.68
N GLU A 243 -9.24 -12.82 -4.83
CA GLU A 243 -8.53 -13.07 -3.57
C GLU A 243 -7.14 -13.69 -3.84
N PRO A 244 -6.09 -13.20 -3.17
CA PRO A 244 -4.75 -13.70 -3.39
C PRO A 244 -4.57 -15.09 -2.81
N THR A 245 -3.78 -15.92 -3.49
CA THR A 245 -3.33 -17.18 -2.91
C THR A 245 -2.26 -16.92 -1.85
N ARG A 246 -2.01 -17.92 -0.98
CA ARG A 246 -0.87 -17.90 -0.05
C ARG A 246 0.45 -17.59 -0.76
N ALA A 247 0.67 -18.23 -1.90
CA ALA A 247 1.86 -18.04 -2.72
C ALA A 247 2.02 -16.58 -3.16
N LEU A 248 0.94 -15.93 -3.61
CA LEU A 248 0.95 -14.54 -4.03
C LEU A 248 1.18 -13.58 -2.84
N ALA A 249 0.58 -13.87 -1.69
CA ALA A 249 0.81 -13.13 -0.45
C ALA A 249 2.30 -13.20 -0.02
N VAL A 250 2.92 -14.38 -0.07
CA VAL A 250 4.36 -14.54 0.19
C VAL A 250 5.19 -13.69 -0.77
N ALA A 251 4.90 -13.75 -2.08
CA ALA A 251 5.61 -12.95 -3.07
C ALA A 251 5.46 -11.45 -2.81
N ARG A 252 4.25 -10.97 -2.49
CA ARG A 252 4.01 -9.54 -2.20
C ARG A 252 4.72 -9.07 -0.94
N THR A 253 4.65 -9.84 0.16
CA THR A 253 5.33 -9.47 1.40
C THR A 253 6.85 -9.47 1.24
N ILE A 254 7.43 -10.37 0.43
CA ILE A 254 8.85 -10.29 0.07
C ILE A 254 9.13 -9.00 -0.70
N ALA A 255 8.30 -8.64 -1.68
CA ALA A 255 8.50 -7.41 -2.43
C ALA A 255 8.50 -6.18 -1.53
N THR A 256 7.53 -6.11 -0.61
CA THR A 256 7.43 -5.05 0.40
C THR A 256 8.67 -5.01 1.30
N ALA A 257 9.10 -6.17 1.81
CA ALA A 257 10.28 -6.25 2.67
C ALA A 257 11.55 -5.74 1.99
N VAL A 258 11.75 -6.06 0.71
CA VAL A 258 12.89 -5.58 -0.08
C VAL A 258 12.80 -4.08 -0.37
N GLU A 259 11.63 -3.59 -0.79
CA GLU A 259 11.39 -2.17 -1.09
C GLU A 259 11.68 -1.29 0.14
N TRP A 260 11.20 -1.70 1.31
CA TRP A 260 11.44 -0.99 2.56
C TRP A 260 12.87 -1.12 3.07
N SER A 261 13.50 -2.29 2.87
CA SER A 261 14.92 -2.47 3.19
C SER A 261 15.79 -1.52 2.35
N ALA A 262 15.48 -1.37 1.05
CA ALA A 262 16.20 -0.48 0.15
C ALA A 262 16.00 1.00 0.55
N ALA A 263 14.76 1.38 0.89
CA ALA A 263 14.45 2.72 1.36
C ALA A 263 15.20 3.08 2.66
N LEU A 264 15.30 2.14 3.61
CA LEU A 264 16.04 2.34 4.85
C LEU A 264 17.56 2.36 4.64
N ALA A 265 18.09 1.53 3.75
CA ALA A 265 19.52 1.51 3.42
C ALA A 265 19.97 2.82 2.77
N ALA A 266 19.13 3.40 1.89
CA ALA A 266 19.40 4.71 1.27
C ALA A 266 19.40 5.86 2.29
N ASP A 267 18.70 5.71 3.41
CA ASP A 267 18.52 6.72 4.47
C ASP A 267 19.37 6.39 5.74
N SER A 268 20.45 5.61 5.58
CA SER A 268 21.23 4.95 6.66
C SER A 268 21.70 5.85 7.83
N ALA A 269 21.70 7.17 7.70
CA ALA A 269 22.01 8.10 8.80
C ALA A 269 20.85 8.28 9.81
N SER A 270 19.64 7.79 9.52
CA SER A 270 18.42 8.11 10.29
C SER A 270 17.62 6.92 10.81
N ALA A 271 17.97 5.68 10.44
CA ALA A 271 17.21 4.49 10.82
C ALA A 271 17.26 4.23 12.33
N SER A 272 16.09 4.31 12.98
CA SER A 272 15.93 4.11 14.41
C SER A 272 15.90 2.63 14.79
N ALA A 273 15.97 2.33 16.10
CA ALA A 273 15.79 0.96 16.58
C ALA A 273 14.37 0.42 16.29
N ASP A 274 13.37 1.31 16.25
CA ASP A 274 11.99 0.92 15.96
C ASP A 274 11.83 0.58 14.47
N ASP A 275 12.52 1.29 13.56
CA ASP A 275 12.55 0.96 12.13
C ASP A 275 13.15 -0.43 11.88
N HIS A 276 14.25 -0.75 12.58
CA HIS A 276 14.86 -2.08 12.51
C HIS A 276 13.93 -3.17 13.06
N ALA A 277 13.25 -2.92 14.19
CA ALA A 277 12.30 -3.88 14.77
C ALA A 277 11.10 -4.13 13.86
N TRP A 278 10.56 -3.08 13.24
CA TRP A 278 9.48 -3.19 12.26
C TRP A 278 9.95 -3.93 11.01
N LEU A 279 11.14 -3.64 10.49
CA LEU A 279 11.72 -4.35 9.35
C LEU A 279 11.96 -5.83 9.67
N ALA A 280 12.39 -6.14 10.90
CA ALA A 280 12.57 -7.51 11.34
C ALA A 280 11.24 -8.28 11.40
N ALA A 281 10.16 -7.64 11.87
CA ALA A 281 8.82 -8.20 11.83
C ALA A 281 8.33 -8.41 10.39
N LEU A 282 8.61 -7.45 9.49
CA LEU A 282 8.28 -7.57 8.07
C LEU A 282 8.98 -8.77 7.41
N TRP A 283 10.26 -8.99 7.71
CA TRP A 283 11.01 -10.16 7.23
C TRP A 283 10.59 -11.49 7.88
N ALA A 284 9.90 -11.50 9.02
CA ALA A 284 9.38 -12.72 9.63
C ALA A 284 8.13 -13.25 8.88
N ARG A 285 7.29 -12.34 8.36
CA ARG A 285 5.99 -12.68 7.77
C ARG A 285 6.04 -13.67 6.60
N PRO A 286 6.98 -13.59 5.63
CA PRO A 286 7.07 -14.61 4.60
C PRO A 286 7.30 -16.02 5.17
N LEU A 287 8.09 -16.14 6.26
CA LEU A 287 8.31 -17.40 6.95
C LEU A 287 7.04 -17.89 7.65
N ASP A 288 6.32 -17.00 8.32
CA ASP A 288 5.08 -17.34 9.01
C ASP A 288 4.02 -17.84 8.02
N LEU A 289 3.94 -17.22 6.83
CA LEU A 289 3.04 -17.64 5.76
C LEU A 289 3.39 -19.02 5.19
N VAL A 290 4.68 -19.32 4.95
CA VAL A 290 5.08 -20.62 4.39
C VAL A 290 5.13 -21.75 5.42
N THR A 291 5.20 -21.44 6.71
CA THR A 291 5.15 -22.42 7.81
C THR A 291 3.73 -22.63 8.33
N GLY A 292 2.77 -21.79 7.93
CA GLY A 292 1.38 -21.83 8.40
C GLY A 292 1.18 -21.24 9.80
N ALA A 293 2.20 -20.55 10.34
CA ALA A 293 2.10 -19.83 11.60
C ALA A 293 1.26 -18.55 11.47
N ALA A 294 1.20 -17.95 10.28
CA ALA A 294 0.27 -16.87 9.96
C ALA A 294 -1.02 -17.42 9.35
N HIS A 295 -2.16 -16.90 9.81
CA HIS A 295 -3.42 -17.08 9.10
C HIS A 295 -3.31 -16.39 7.74
N LEU A 296 -3.87 -17.03 6.72
CA LEU A 296 -4.11 -16.33 5.47
C LEU A 296 -5.14 -15.23 5.73
N PRO A 297 -5.01 -14.06 5.10
CA PRO A 297 -6.15 -13.15 4.99
C PRO A 297 -7.34 -13.89 4.34
#